data_AF-A0A3M0YXF2-F1
#
_entry.id   AF-A0A3M0YXF2-F1
#
_cell.length_a   1.000
_cell.length_b   1.000
_cell.length_c   1.000
_cell.angle_alpha   90.00
_cell.angle_beta   90.00
_cell.angle_gamma   90.00
#
_symmetry.space_group_name_H-M   'P 1'
#
loop_
_entity.id
_entity.type
_entity.pdbx_description
1 polymer ?
#
loop_
_entity_poly.entity_id
_entity_poly.type
_entity_poly.pdbx_seq_one_letter_code
_entity_poly.pdbx_strand_id
1 'polypeptide(L)'
;RTLCCSSFLAGHFVSINVRMAKIQNVSLSPVAIIGACGRLKCCLNYEVEGYRQLLSCLPRIGTRCRCDNEVGRVVDRNQLLQTVTVELPDSRLINKHISEIRILDR
;
A
#
# COMPACT_ATOMS: atom_id res chain seq x y z
N ARG A 1 22.99 14.11 -8.33
CA ARG A 1 21.84 13.18 -8.25
C ARG A 1 20.60 13.95 -8.65
N THR A 2 19.85 13.51 -9.66
CA THR A 2 18.67 14.23 -10.16
C THR A 2 17.46 13.98 -9.25
N LEU A 3 16.68 15.02 -8.94
CA LEU A 3 15.47 14.91 -8.12
C LEU A 3 14.22 14.90 -9.03
N CYS A 4 13.15 14.24 -8.58
CA CYS A 4 11.88 14.22 -9.33
C CYS A 4 11.32 15.63 -9.56
N CYS A 5 11.42 16.51 -8.54
CA CYS A 5 10.97 17.90 -8.61
C CYS A 5 11.80 18.80 -9.54
N SER A 6 12.99 18.36 -9.97
CA SER A 6 13.86 19.08 -10.91
C SER A 6 13.97 18.37 -12.25
N SER A 7 13.07 17.41 -12.51
CA SER A 7 13.07 16.58 -13.72
C SER A 7 11.62 16.44 -14.20
N PHE A 8 11.06 15.24 -14.24
CA PHE A 8 9.74 14.95 -14.80
C PHE A 8 8.56 15.53 -14.00
N LEU A 9 8.76 16.00 -12.75
CA LEU A 9 7.74 16.71 -11.96
C LEU A 9 8.02 18.21 -11.82
N ALA A 10 8.91 18.77 -12.65
CA ALA A 10 9.19 20.20 -12.63
C ALA A 10 7.91 21.01 -12.87
N GLY A 11 7.60 21.93 -11.96
CA GLY A 11 6.41 22.79 -12.05
C GLY A 11 5.10 22.16 -11.56
N HIS A 12 5.06 20.86 -11.25
CA HIS A 12 3.84 20.16 -10.85
C HIS A 12 3.71 20.00 -9.33
N PHE A 13 3.70 21.15 -8.62
CA PHE A 13 3.64 21.20 -7.16
C PHE A 13 2.20 21.23 -6.67
N VAL A 14 1.56 20.06 -6.71
CA VAL A 14 0.21 19.87 -6.15
C VAL A 14 0.30 19.72 -4.63
N SER A 15 -0.68 20.26 -3.92
CA SER A 15 -0.79 20.08 -2.46
C SER A 15 -0.88 18.60 -2.09
N ILE A 16 -0.09 18.17 -1.11
CA ILE A 16 -0.05 16.77 -0.68
C ILE A 16 -0.97 16.60 0.52
N ASN A 17 -1.81 15.57 0.49
CA ASN A 17 -2.73 15.24 1.57
C ASN A 17 -2.16 14.12 2.45
N VAL A 18 -2.35 14.21 3.77
CA VAL A 18 -2.05 13.15 4.76
C VAL A 18 -2.60 11.79 4.33
N ARG A 19 -3.78 11.76 3.68
CA ARG A 19 -4.38 10.53 3.16
C ARG A 19 -3.54 9.83 2.10
N MET A 20 -2.78 10.59 1.28
CA MET A 20 -1.89 10.03 0.25
C MET A 20 -0.75 9.24 0.89
N ALA A 21 -0.11 9.80 1.92
CA ALA A 21 0.94 9.13 2.67
C ALA A 21 0.43 7.83 3.32
N LYS A 22 -0.77 7.86 3.92
CA LYS A 22 -1.39 6.66 4.52
C LYS A 22 -1.65 5.55 3.48
N ILE A 23 -2.16 5.89 2.30
CA ILE A 23 -2.41 4.91 1.22
C ILE A 23 -1.11 4.23 0.78
N GLN A 24 0.01 4.95 0.81
CA GLN A 24 1.33 4.44 0.41
C GLN A 24 2.10 3.81 1.58
N ASN A 25 1.46 3.63 2.75
CA ASN A 25 2.11 3.15 3.97
C ASN A 25 3.34 3.98 4.39
N VAL A 26 3.34 5.28 4.08
CA VAL A 26 4.40 6.22 4.48
C VAL A 26 4.06 6.80 5.86
N SER A 27 5.02 6.74 6.78
CA SER A 27 4.91 7.36 8.11
C SER A 27 4.68 8.86 8.00
N LEU A 28 3.86 9.42 8.89
CA LEU A 28 3.56 10.86 8.95
C LEU A 28 4.62 11.67 9.72
N SER A 29 5.74 11.04 10.10
CA SER A 29 6.85 11.76 10.73
C SER A 29 7.47 12.77 9.75
N PRO A 30 7.96 13.94 10.23
CA PRO A 30 8.57 14.95 9.38
C PRO A 30 9.68 14.38 8.47
N VAL A 31 10.52 13.50 9.02
CA VAL A 31 11.63 12.86 8.29
C VAL A 31 11.12 11.99 7.12
N ALA A 32 9.98 11.31 7.30
CA ALA A 32 9.44 10.42 6.28
C ALA A 32 8.66 11.14 5.18
N ILE A 33 8.04 12.29 5.46
CA ILE A 33 7.22 13.05 4.47
C ILE A 33 8.00 14.15 3.74
N ILE A 34 9.12 14.61 4.31
CA ILE A 34 9.99 15.61 3.68
C ILE A 34 10.90 14.92 2.66
N GLY A 35 10.97 15.50 1.46
CA GLY A 35 11.86 15.07 0.39
C GLY A 35 13.25 15.69 0.53
N ALA A 36 14.22 15.15 -0.20
CA ALA A 36 15.60 15.65 -0.21
C ALA A 36 15.73 17.12 -0.67
N CYS A 37 14.70 17.66 -1.33
CA CYS A 37 14.60 19.08 -1.69
C CYS A 37 14.13 19.99 -0.54
N GLY A 38 13.88 19.46 0.66
CA GLY A 38 13.41 20.23 1.83
C GLY A 38 11.93 20.57 1.83
N ARG A 39 11.17 20.09 0.83
CA ARG A 39 9.70 20.25 0.74
C ARG A 39 9.01 18.90 0.94
N LEU A 40 7.68 18.89 1.04
CA LEU A 40 6.92 17.64 1.06
C LEU A 40 7.18 16.83 -0.23
N LYS A 41 7.27 15.50 -0.10
CA LYS A 41 7.57 14.55 -1.19
C LYS A 41 6.52 14.60 -2.30
N CYS A 42 6.75 15.37 -3.37
CA CYS A 42 5.83 15.47 -4.51
C CYS A 42 5.52 14.13 -5.21
N CYS A 43 6.41 13.13 -5.07
CA CYS A 43 6.15 11.77 -5.54
C CYS A 43 4.94 11.11 -4.86
N LEU A 44 4.58 11.51 -3.63
CA LEU A 44 3.37 10.99 -2.96
C LEU A 44 2.11 11.32 -3.75
N ASN A 45 2.01 12.51 -4.35
CA ASN A 45 0.87 12.84 -5.20
C ASN A 45 0.94 12.11 -6.55
N TYR A 46 2.13 11.99 -7.12
CA TYR A 46 2.33 11.32 -8.41
C TYR A 46 1.93 9.84 -8.37
N GLU A 47 2.31 9.13 -7.30
CA GLU A 47 2.16 7.68 -7.20
C GLU A 47 0.78 7.24 -6.67
N VAL A 48 0.02 8.13 -6.02
CA VAL A 48 -1.17 7.74 -5.24
C VAL A 48 -2.23 7.00 -6.06
N GLU A 49 -2.43 7.38 -7.32
CA GLU A 49 -3.42 6.74 -8.19
C GLU A 49 -3.02 5.30 -8.51
N GLY A 50 -1.73 5.05 -8.77
CA GLY A 50 -1.21 3.69 -8.98
C GLY A 50 -1.38 2.83 -7.73
N TYR A 51 -1.07 3.37 -6.55
CA TYR A 51 -1.30 2.67 -5.29
C TYR A 51 -2.78 2.37 -5.04
N ARG A 52 -3.69 3.27 -5.39
CA ARG A 52 -5.14 3.05 -5.28
C ARG A 52 -5.63 1.92 -6.18
N GLN A 53 -5.15 1.87 -7.41
CA GLN A 53 -5.45 0.79 -8.34
C GLN A 53 -4.97 -0.56 -7.79
N LEU A 54 -3.72 -0.63 -7.35
CA LEU A 54 -3.15 -1.85 -6.76
C LEU A 54 -3.89 -2.29 -5.50
N LEU A 55 -4.32 -1.34 -4.66
CA LEU A 55 -5.10 -1.63 -3.46
C LEU A 55 -6.52 -2.12 -3.79
N SER A 56 -7.11 -1.64 -4.89
CA SER A 56 -8.44 -2.07 -5.34
C SER A 56 -8.48 -3.53 -5.79
N CYS A 57 -7.35 -4.07 -6.24
CA CYS A 57 -7.20 -5.48 -6.59
C CYS A 57 -7.16 -6.38 -5.36
N LEU A 58 -6.72 -5.88 -4.21
CA LEU A 58 -6.55 -6.67 -2.98
C LEU A 58 -7.87 -6.78 -2.18
N PRO A 59 -8.11 -7.92 -1.49
CA PRO A 59 -9.25 -8.04 -0.57
C PRO A 59 -9.17 -7.00 0.55
N ARG A 60 -10.28 -6.77 1.26
CA ARG A 60 -10.28 -5.83 2.40
C ARG A 60 -9.66 -6.49 3.63
N ILE A 61 -9.09 -5.68 4.52
CA ILE A 61 -8.71 -6.17 5.85
C ILE A 61 -9.98 -6.66 6.53
N GLY A 62 -9.89 -7.85 7.11
CA GLY A 62 -10.98 -8.55 7.75
C GLY A 62 -11.75 -9.50 6.84
N THR A 63 -11.52 -9.48 5.52
CA THR A 63 -12.12 -10.44 4.58
C THR A 63 -11.68 -11.87 4.89
N ARG A 64 -12.62 -12.82 4.86
CA ARG A 64 -12.32 -14.24 5.00
C ARG A 64 -11.83 -14.80 3.68
N CYS A 65 -10.72 -15.54 3.72
CA CYS A 65 -10.15 -16.19 2.56
C CYS A 65 -9.67 -17.59 2.90
N ARG A 66 -9.65 -18.45 1.91
CA ARG A 66 -9.04 -19.78 1.99
C ARG A 66 -7.62 -19.72 1.43
N CYS A 67 -6.68 -20.30 2.17
CA CYS A 67 -5.30 -20.46 1.74
C CYS A 67 -4.79 -21.83 2.23
N ASP A 68 -4.09 -22.58 1.37
CA ASP A 68 -3.53 -23.91 1.70
C ASP A 68 -4.56 -24.86 2.35
N ASN A 69 -5.79 -24.88 1.82
CA ASN A 69 -6.97 -25.58 2.35
C ASN A 69 -7.53 -25.12 3.71
N GLU A 70 -6.85 -24.24 4.42
CA GLU A 70 -7.30 -23.63 5.67
C GLU A 70 -8.06 -22.32 5.41
N VAL A 71 -8.96 -21.95 6.32
CA VAL A 71 -9.72 -20.71 6.25
C VAL A 71 -9.14 -19.74 7.26
N GLY A 72 -8.75 -18.55 6.80
CA GLY A 72 -8.23 -17.49 7.65
C GLY A 72 -8.84 -16.13 7.33
N ARG A 73 -8.29 -15.10 7.96
CA ARG A 73 -8.74 -13.71 7.84
C ARG A 73 -7.58 -12.82 7.40
N VAL A 74 -7.82 -11.96 6.42
CA VAL A 74 -6.81 -10.98 6.00
C VAL A 74 -6.62 -9.95 7.11
N VAL A 75 -5.39 -9.82 7.63
CA VAL A 75 -5.05 -8.84 8.68
C VAL A 75 -4.23 -7.67 8.16
N ASP A 76 -3.42 -7.92 7.12
CA ASP A 76 -2.57 -6.90 6.51
C ASP A 76 -2.43 -7.14 4.99
N ARG A 77 -2.01 -6.10 4.25
CA ARG A 77 -1.96 -6.10 2.79
C ARG A 77 -0.78 -5.30 2.28
N ASN A 78 -0.10 -5.83 1.27
CA ASN A 78 0.97 -5.14 0.56
C ASN A 78 0.58 -4.94 -0.91
N GLN A 79 0.19 -3.71 -1.25
CA GLN A 79 -0.23 -3.33 -2.60
C GLN A 79 0.89 -3.39 -3.65
N LEU A 80 2.16 -3.20 -3.29
CA LEU A 80 3.25 -3.24 -4.26
C LEU A 80 3.62 -4.68 -4.62
N LEU A 81 3.64 -5.57 -3.63
CA LEU A 81 3.96 -6.98 -3.83
C LEU A 81 2.73 -7.82 -4.19
N GLN A 82 1.53 -7.23 -4.18
CA GLN A 82 0.26 -7.94 -4.36
C GLN A 82 0.12 -9.14 -3.41
N THR A 83 0.66 -9.01 -2.19
CA THR A 83 0.55 -10.02 -1.14
C THR A 83 -0.40 -9.59 -0.03
N VAL A 84 -0.96 -10.58 0.65
CA VAL A 84 -1.77 -10.39 1.85
C VAL A 84 -1.24 -11.24 2.98
N THR A 85 -1.38 -10.72 4.20
CA THR A 85 -1.10 -11.47 5.41
C THR A 85 -2.42 -11.99 5.96
N VAL A 86 -2.50 -13.31 6.08
CA VAL A 86 -3.69 -14.03 6.55
C VAL A 86 -3.40 -14.61 7.92
N GLU A 87 -4.29 -14.33 8.86
CA GLU A 87 -4.33 -14.96 10.18
C GLU A 87 -5.18 -16.23 10.12
N LEU A 88 -4.57 -17.36 10.43
CA LEU A 88 -5.22 -18.66 10.53
C LEU A 88 -5.88 -18.86 11.91
N PRO A 89 -6.77 -19.84 12.08
CA PRO A 89 -7.46 -20.08 13.36
C PRO A 89 -6.50 -20.38 14.52
N ASP A 90 -5.32 -20.92 14.21
CA ASP A 90 -4.25 -21.23 15.17
C ASP A 90 -3.39 -19.99 15.54
N SER A 91 -3.84 -18.77 15.19
CA SER A 91 -3.09 -17.51 15.37
C SER A 91 -1.79 -17.39 14.56
N ARG A 92 -1.55 -18.31 13.62
CA ARG A 92 -0.42 -18.26 12.68
C ARG A 92 -0.67 -17.19 11.61
N LEU A 93 0.33 -16.35 11.37
CA LEU A 93 0.33 -15.37 10.27
C LEU A 93 1.09 -15.93 9.08
N ILE A 94 0.42 -16.01 7.93
CA ILE A 94 1.03 -16.43 6.67
C ILE A 94 0.96 -15.30 5.65
N ASN A 95 2.03 -15.07 4.91
CA ASN A 95 2.06 -14.10 3.81
C ASN A 95 1.97 -14.85 2.47
N LYS A 96 1.00 -14.46 1.64
CA LYS A 96 0.69 -15.15 0.38
C LYS A 96 0.38 -14.15 -0.72
N HIS A 97 0.71 -14.50 -1.95
CA HIS A 97 0.31 -13.70 -3.09
C HIS A 97 -1.21 -13.76 -3.29
N ILE A 98 -1.81 -12.70 -3.82
CA ILE A 98 -3.26 -12.64 -4.05
C ILE A 98 -3.77 -13.79 -4.93
N SER A 99 -2.96 -14.25 -5.88
CA SER A 99 -3.29 -15.39 -6.75
C SER A 99 -3.38 -16.73 -6.03
N GLU A 100 -2.78 -16.85 -4.84
CA GLU A 100 -2.75 -18.08 -4.04
C GLU A 100 -3.92 -18.18 -3.04
N ILE A 101 -4.72 -17.11 -2.91
CA ILE A 101 -5.84 -17.07 -1.97
C ILE A 101 -7.18 -17.08 -2.68
N ARG A 102 -8.18 -17.70 -2.07
CA ARG A 102 -9.56 -17.69 -2.55
C ARG A 102 -10.47 -16.95 -1.58
N ILE A 103 -11.05 -15.84 -2.02
CA ILE A 103 -11.95 -15.02 -1.19
C ILE A 103 -13.28 -15.78 -0.98
N LEU A 104 -13.77 -15.79 0.26
CA LEU A 104 -15.03 -16.46 0.64
C LEU A 104 -16.19 -15.46 0.88
N ASP A 105 -15.89 -14.27 1.40
CA ASP A 105 -16.85 -13.18 1.57
C ASP A 105 -16.92 -12.35 0.29
N ARG A 106 -18.05 -12.42 -0.43
CA ARG A 106 -18.33 -11.59 -1.61
C ARG A 106 -19.53 -10.69 -1.35
#